data_AF-A0A2H6IVC7-F1
#
_entry.id   AF-A0A2H6IVC7-F1
#
_cell.length_a   1.000
_cell.length_b   1.000
_cell.length_c   1.000
_cell.angle_alpha   90.00
_cell.angle_beta   90.00
_cell.angle_gamma   90.00
#
_symmetry.space_group_name_H-M   'P 1'
#
loop_
_entity.id
_entity.type
_entity.pdbx_description
1 polymer ?
#
loop_
_entity_poly.entity_id
_entity_poly.type
_entity_poly.pdbx_seq_one_letter_code
_entity_poly.pdbx_strand_id
1 'polypeptide(L)'
;MSYFLFEPCSVTVTMSGVGVGSNRSERMSMRPQQFRQWRKSLGLKQKEAAELLGLKKRMIQYYEKGERDGKSIKIPKYVRLACYAVGEGVYDFDGESARKRN
;
A
#
# COMPACT_ATOMS: atom_id res chain seq x y z
N MET A 1 -3.34 0.99 -32.48
CA MET A 1 -3.88 1.97 -31.52
C MET A 1 -4.95 1.26 -30.72
N SER A 2 -4.53 0.63 -29.63
CA SER A 2 -5.39 -0.25 -28.83
C SER A 2 -5.49 0.37 -27.45
N TYR A 3 -6.61 1.05 -27.21
CA TYR A 3 -6.91 1.71 -25.94
C TYR A 3 -7.21 0.63 -24.90
N PHE A 4 -6.26 0.44 -23.97
CA PHE A 4 -6.52 -0.28 -22.73
C PHE A 4 -7.53 0.53 -21.91
N LEU A 5 -8.76 0.04 -21.82
CA LEU A 5 -9.74 0.50 -20.84
C LEU A 5 -9.15 0.28 -19.44
N PHE A 6 -8.90 1.38 -18.75
CA PHE A 6 -8.58 1.40 -17.33
C PHE A 6 -9.91 1.27 -16.58
N GLU A 7 -10.27 0.04 -16.19
CA GLU A 7 -11.34 -0.16 -15.23
C GLU A 7 -10.89 0.42 -13.87
N PRO A 8 -11.66 1.32 -13.24
CA PRO A 8 -11.43 1.65 -11.84
C PRO A 8 -11.67 0.37 -11.04
N CYS A 9 -10.64 -0.11 -10.35
CA CYS A 9 -10.72 -1.24 -9.44
C CYS A 9 -11.67 -0.90 -8.28
N SER A 10 -12.98 -1.01 -8.51
CA SER A 10 -13.99 -0.96 -7.46
C SER A 10 -13.89 -2.26 -6.67
N VAL A 11 -13.07 -2.24 -5.62
CA VAL A 11 -12.97 -3.33 -4.66
C VAL A 11 -14.32 -3.46 -3.95
N THR A 12 -15.23 -4.28 -4.48
CA THR A 12 -16.46 -4.67 -3.77
C THR A 12 -16.09 -5.69 -2.70
N VAL A 13 -15.87 -5.20 -1.48
CA VAL A 13 -15.70 -6.05 -0.30
C VAL A 13 -17.08 -6.55 0.14
N THR A 14 -17.43 -7.77 -0.22
CA THR A 14 -18.59 -8.47 0.37
C THR A 14 -18.31 -8.78 1.84
N MET A 15 -18.94 -8.04 2.75
CA MET A 15 -18.87 -8.29 4.19
C MET A 15 -19.95 -9.30 4.59
N SER A 16 -19.58 -10.58 4.71
CA SER A 16 -20.30 -11.54 5.57
C SER A 16 -19.62 -11.52 6.94
N GLY A 17 -20.40 -11.22 7.97
CA GLY A 17 -19.90 -10.80 9.28
C GLY A 17 -19.37 -11.91 10.18
N VAL A 18 -18.63 -11.50 11.23
CA VAL A 18 -18.62 -12.07 12.59
C VAL A 18 -18.11 -10.96 13.53
N GLY A 19 -18.77 -10.77 14.68
CA GLY A 19 -18.40 -9.75 15.67
C GLY A 19 -17.17 -10.12 16.51
N VAL A 20 -16.30 -9.14 16.79
CA VAL A 20 -15.28 -9.19 17.85
C VAL A 20 -15.00 -7.76 18.38
N GLY A 21 -14.89 -7.66 19.71
CA GLY A 21 -14.57 -6.44 20.46
C GLY A 21 -13.42 -5.65 19.83
N SER A 22 -13.71 -4.41 19.46
CA SER A 22 -12.91 -3.67 18.48
C SER A 22 -11.88 -2.78 19.14
N ASN A 23 -10.62 -3.24 19.12
CA ASN A 23 -9.49 -2.37 19.29
C ASN A 23 -9.43 -1.40 18.10
N ARG A 24 -9.78 -0.13 18.30
CA ARG A 24 -9.91 0.90 17.24
C ARG A 24 -8.63 1.05 16.39
N SER A 25 -7.48 0.67 16.96
CA SER A 25 -6.16 0.64 16.31
C SER A 25 -6.03 -0.39 15.18
N GLU A 26 -6.75 -1.52 15.25
CA GLU A 26 -6.64 -2.60 14.25
C GLU A 26 -7.45 -2.32 12.98
N ARG A 27 -8.64 -1.71 13.10
CA ARG A 27 -9.48 -1.34 11.95
C ARG A 27 -8.85 -0.30 11.04
N MET A 28 -7.93 0.52 11.58
CA MET A 28 -7.31 1.63 10.85
C MET A 28 -5.97 1.25 10.20
N SER A 29 -5.54 -0.01 10.26
CA SER A 29 -4.22 -0.44 9.76
C SER A 29 -4.33 -1.21 8.45
N MET A 30 -3.49 -0.86 7.46
CA MET A 30 -3.39 -1.60 6.20
C MET A 30 -2.82 -2.99 6.48
N ARG A 31 -3.52 -4.05 6.05
CA ARG A 31 -3.09 -5.43 6.25
C ARG A 31 -1.91 -5.79 5.33
N PRO A 32 -1.02 -6.72 5.72
CA PRO A 32 0.09 -7.18 4.88
C PRO A 32 -0.33 -7.64 3.49
N GLN A 33 -1.46 -8.37 3.39
CA GLN A 33 -1.98 -8.82 2.10
C GLN A 33 -2.40 -7.65 1.20
N GLN A 34 -3.00 -6.60 1.77
CA GLN A 34 -3.42 -5.41 1.03
C GLN A 34 -2.20 -4.65 0.50
N PHE A 35 -1.12 -4.55 1.28
CA PHE A 35 0.13 -3.93 0.83
C PHE A 35 0.76 -4.70 -0.32
N ARG A 36 0.77 -6.04 -0.24
CA ARG A 36 1.23 -6.89 -1.35
C ARG A 36 0.38 -6.73 -2.61
N GLN A 37 -0.95 -6.64 -2.46
CA GLN A 37 -1.87 -6.42 -3.58
C GLN A 37 -1.64 -5.08 -4.25
N TRP A 38 -1.54 -3.99 -3.47
CA TRP A 38 -1.22 -2.65 -3.97
C TRP A 38 0.07 -2.62 -4.81
N ARG A 39 1.14 -3.26 -4.31
CA ARG A 39 2.40 -3.32 -5.07
C ARG A 39 2.21 -4.06 -6.40
N LYS A 40 1.50 -5.18 -6.37
CA LYS A 40 1.23 -6.00 -7.56
C LYS A 40 0.33 -5.29 -8.57
N SER A 41 -0.68 -4.54 -8.13
CA SER A 41 -1.57 -3.80 -9.03
C SER A 41 -0.84 -2.71 -9.80
N LEU A 42 0.23 -2.16 -9.22
CA LEU A 42 1.12 -1.19 -9.88
C LEU A 42 2.23 -1.85 -10.72
N GLY A 43 2.29 -3.19 -10.78
CA GLY A 43 3.35 -3.92 -11.49
C GLY A 43 4.75 -3.78 -10.89
N LEU A 44 4.86 -3.23 -9.68
CA LEU A 44 6.15 -2.88 -9.07
C LEU A 44 6.87 -4.11 -8.50
N LYS A 45 8.18 -4.21 -8.77
CA LYS A 45 9.06 -5.14 -8.05
C LYS A 45 9.30 -4.65 -6.61
N GLN A 46 9.71 -5.54 -5.72
CA GLN A 46 10.01 -5.16 -4.32
C GLN A 46 11.09 -4.06 -4.21
N LYS A 47 12.08 -4.06 -5.12
CA LYS A 47 13.13 -3.03 -5.16
C LYS A 47 12.56 -1.67 -5.59
N GLU A 48 11.78 -1.64 -6.67
CA GLU A 48 11.17 -0.42 -7.22
C GLU A 48 10.19 0.21 -6.22
N ALA A 49 9.37 -0.60 -5.56
CA ALA A 49 8.49 -0.11 -4.50
C ALA A 49 9.26 0.49 -3.32
N ALA A 50 10.45 -0.05 -3.00
CA ALA A 50 11.31 0.49 -1.96
C ALA A 50 11.88 1.86 -2.38
N GLU A 51 12.38 1.97 -3.62
CA GLU A 51 12.91 3.21 -4.17
C GLU A 51 11.83 4.31 -4.23
N LEU A 52 10.62 3.97 -4.70
CA LEU A 52 9.50 4.92 -4.76
C LEU A 52 9.05 5.42 -3.39
N LEU A 53 9.04 4.55 -2.37
CA LEU A 53 8.64 4.93 -1.02
C LEU A 53 9.80 5.52 -0.20
N GLY A 54 11.02 5.57 -0.73
CA GLY A 54 12.21 5.97 0.02
C GLY A 54 12.57 5.01 1.17
N LEU A 55 12.23 3.73 1.04
CA LEU A 55 12.44 2.70 2.05
C LEU A 55 13.52 1.69 1.63
N LYS A 56 14.15 1.06 2.63
CA LYS A 56 15.02 -0.10 2.37
C LYS A 56 14.17 -1.27 1.85
N LYS A 57 14.66 -2.02 0.85
CA LYS A 57 13.99 -3.23 0.30
C LYS A 57 13.50 -4.20 1.39
N ARG A 58 14.28 -4.38 2.46
CA ARG A 58 13.93 -5.24 3.60
C ARG A 58 12.63 -4.80 4.31
N MET A 59 12.31 -3.50 4.32
CA MET A 59 11.06 -2.99 4.90
C MET A 59 9.83 -3.45 4.10
N ILE A 60 9.94 -3.44 2.76
CA ILE A 60 8.88 -3.96 1.89
C ILE A 60 8.60 -5.43 2.24
N GLN A 61 9.64 -6.23 2.45
CA GLN A 61 9.49 -7.64 2.83
C GLN A 61 8.82 -7.79 4.20
N TYR A 62 9.21 -7.01 5.21
CA TYR A 62 8.58 -7.06 6.52
C TYR A 62 7.10 -6.65 6.48
N TYR A 63 6.74 -5.64 5.69
CA TYR A 63 5.34 -5.23 5.56
C TYR A 63 4.49 -6.24 4.79
N GLU A 64 5.05 -6.92 3.79
CA GLU A 64 4.35 -8.01 3.10
C GLU A 64 4.20 -9.26 3.97
N LYS A 65 5.20 -9.56 4.80
CA LYS A 65 5.16 -10.70 5.72
C LYS A 65 4.31 -10.42 6.95
N GLY A 66 4.24 -9.16 7.38
CA GLY A 66 3.55 -8.72 8.60
C GLY A 66 4.31 -9.00 9.88
N GLU A 67 5.56 -9.48 9.81
CA GLU A 67 6.36 -9.85 10.97
C GLU A 67 7.85 -9.56 10.79
N ARG A 68 8.53 -9.37 11.93
CA ARG A 68 9.99 -9.27 12.06
C ARG A 68 10.42 -10.07 13.26
N ASP A 69 11.28 -11.07 13.05
CA ASP A 69 11.88 -11.89 14.09
C ASP A 69 10.82 -12.46 15.07
N GLY A 70 9.67 -12.90 14.53
CA GLY A 70 8.53 -13.42 15.30
C GLY A 70 7.61 -12.35 15.93
N LYS A 71 7.93 -11.06 15.78
CA LYS A 71 7.07 -9.96 16.24
C LYS A 71 6.23 -9.42 15.09
N SER A 72 4.91 -9.31 15.30
CA SER A 72 4.02 -8.68 14.33
C SER A 72 4.40 -7.21 14.10
N ILE A 73 4.65 -6.84 12.85
CA ILE A 73 4.91 -5.46 12.44
C ILE A 73 3.67 -4.89 11.77
N LYS A 74 3.22 -3.73 12.27
CA LYS A 74 2.17 -2.93 11.65
C LYS A 74 2.78 -1.95 10.65
N ILE A 75 2.05 -1.70 9.56
CA ILE A 75 2.45 -0.71 8.56
C ILE A 75 2.20 0.70 9.13
N PRO A 76 3.23 1.54 9.28
CA PRO A 76 3.09 2.88 9.85
C PRO A 76 2.15 3.78 9.05
N LYS A 77 1.57 4.80 9.70
CA LYS A 77 0.65 5.75 9.05
C LYS A 77 1.26 6.44 7.83
N TYR A 78 2.50 6.90 7.93
CA TYR A 78 3.17 7.61 6.83
C TYR A 78 3.35 6.71 5.59
N VAL A 79 3.65 5.43 5.78
CA VAL A 79 3.77 4.46 4.66
C VAL A 79 2.41 4.28 3.96
N ARG A 80 1.32 4.20 4.73
CA ARG A 80 -0.03 4.07 4.17
C ARG A 80 -0.45 5.28 3.35
N LEU A 81 -0.13 6.48 3.83
CA LEU A 81 -0.36 7.73 3.08
C LEU A 81 0.47 7.78 1.81
N ALA A 82 1.74 7.37 1.87
CA ALA A 82 2.61 7.29 0.70
C ALA A 82 2.10 6.27 -0.34
N CYS A 83 1.60 5.10 0.10
CA CYS A 83 1.00 4.12 -0.82
C CYS A 83 -0.24 4.68 -1.54
N TYR A 84 -1.04 5.46 -0.83
CA TYR A 84 -2.19 6.16 -1.43
C TYR A 84 -1.72 7.17 -2.47
N ALA A 85 -0.76 8.04 -2.13
CA ALA A 85 -0.21 9.04 -3.06
C ALA A 85 0.34 8.39 -4.33
N VAL A 86 1.11 7.31 -4.19
CA VAL A 86 1.66 6.55 -5.33
C VAL A 86 0.55 5.88 -6.16
N GLY A 87 -0.54 5.43 -5.52
CA GLY A 87 -1.72 4.91 -6.22
C GLY A 87 -2.42 5.97 -7.07
N GLU A 88 -2.43 7.22 -6.61
CA GLU A 88 -2.92 8.40 -7.34
C GLU A 88 -1.90 8.93 -8.39
N GLY A 89 -0.76 8.23 -8.55
CA GLY A 89 0.30 8.61 -9.47
C GLY A 89 1.20 9.75 -8.98
N VAL A 90 1.12 10.13 -7.70
CA VAL A 90 2.01 11.12 -7.07
C VAL A 90 3.20 10.40 -6.45
N TYR A 91 4.40 10.69 -6.95
CA TYR A 91 5.63 10.01 -6.52
C TYR A 91 6.57 10.90 -5.72
N ASP A 92 6.41 12.21 -5.83
CA ASP A 92 7.25 13.19 -5.15
C ASP A 92 6.43 14.45 -4.85
N PHE A 93 6.75 15.12 -3.74
CA PHE A 93 6.04 16.30 -3.26
C PHE A 93 7.00 17.17 -2.46
N ASP A 94 7.16 18.42 -2.89
CA ASP A 94 8.09 19.39 -2.29
C ASP A 94 7.43 20.31 -1.24
N GLY A 95 6.12 20.20 -1.03
CA GLY A 95 5.34 21.08 -0.16
C GLY A 95 4.39 22.01 -0.92
N GLU A 96 4.66 22.26 -2.21
CA GLU A 96 3.89 23.18 -3.04
C GLU A 96 3.28 22.49 -4.26
N SER A 97 4.05 21.60 -4.91
CA SER A 97 3.69 20.91 -6.13
C SER A 97 3.89 19.40 -6.02
N ALA A 98 2.86 18.66 -6.45
CA ALA A 98 2.92 17.21 -6.54
C ALA A 98 3.43 16.78 -7.91
N ARG A 99 4.55 16.07 -7.96
CA ARG A 99 5.09 15.51 -9.19
C ARG A 99 4.40 14.18 -9.50
N LYS A 100 3.69 14.15 -10.61
CA LYS A 100 3.06 12.94 -11.16
C LYS A 100 3.91 12.32 -12.26
N ARG A 101 3.90 10.98 -12.39
CA ARG A 101 4.52 10.31 -13.55
C ARG A 101 3.53 10.35 -14.71
N ASN A 102 3.95 10.93 -15.83
CA ASN A 102 3.23 10.94 -17.10
C ASN A 102 3.24 9.55 -17.76
#